data_AF-A0A955Q206-F1
#
_entry.id   AF-A0A955Q206-F1
#
_cell.length_a   1.000
_cell.length_b   1.000
_cell.length_c   1.000
_cell.angle_alpha   90.00
_cell.angle_beta   90.00
_cell.angle_gamma   90.00
#
_symmetry.space_group_name_H-M   'P 1'
#
loop_
_entity.id
_entity.type
_entity.pdbx_description
1 polymer ?
#
loop_
_entity_poly.entity_id
_entity_poly.type
_entity_poly.pdbx_seq_one_letter_code
_entity_poly.pdbx_strand_id
1 'polypeptide(L)'
;MDVKVGPHWYRNSNGIVEIDGLPQIEMQLRKTGGTPVRVNFAIFDKVGKLHAKIEANSLVINEQGAYQLERLENGIILSNRGDKKRVLAINVTGTDQVEIPEGEFYTLKGHLLKITPHEWSVEKTTKQSGETDMKGQPVAVGSQ
;
A
#
# COMPACT_ATOMS: atom_id res chain seq x y z
N MET A 1 11.33 -1.38 -9.96
CA MET A 1 10.81 -0.27 -9.15
C MET A 1 11.27 -0.37 -7.71
N ASP A 2 11.70 0.75 -7.17
CA ASP A 2 12.01 0.90 -5.76
C ASP A 2 10.73 1.31 -5.01
N VAL A 3 10.47 0.62 -3.91
CA VAL A 3 9.31 0.87 -3.06
C VAL A 3 9.81 1.19 -1.66
N LYS A 4 9.39 2.33 -1.12
CA LYS A 4 9.64 2.68 0.27
C LYS A 4 8.37 2.45 1.07
N VAL A 5 8.43 1.62 2.11
CA VAL A 5 7.31 1.41 3.04
C VAL A 5 7.70 2.02 4.38
N GLY A 6 6.97 3.06 4.80
CA GLY A 6 7.40 3.92 5.90
C GLY A 6 8.83 4.43 5.67
N PRO A 7 9.79 4.15 6.56
CA PRO A 7 11.19 4.55 6.39
C PRO A 7 12.06 3.55 5.61
N HIS A 8 11.57 2.34 5.30
CA HIS A 8 12.39 1.24 4.76
C HIS A 8 12.31 1.17 3.24
N TRP A 9 13.47 1.08 2.58
CA TRP A 9 13.57 0.93 1.14
C TRP A 9 13.62 -0.54 0.71
N TYR A 10 12.84 -0.87 -0.30
CA TYR A 10 12.87 -2.15 -1.00
C TYR A 10 13.23 -1.89 -2.46
N ARG A 11 14.48 -2.17 -2.81
CA ARG A 11 15.03 -1.90 -4.15
C ARG A 11 14.69 -3.01 -5.12
N ASN A 12 14.63 -2.66 -6.41
CA ASN A 12 14.48 -3.63 -7.50
C ASN A 12 13.28 -4.57 -7.32
N SER A 13 12.18 -4.09 -6.77
CA SER A 13 10.95 -4.88 -6.66
C SER A 13 10.20 -4.97 -7.99
N ASN A 14 9.31 -5.95 -8.10
CA ASN A 14 8.37 -6.09 -9.21
C ASN A 14 7.07 -5.27 -9.04
N GLY A 15 6.96 -4.47 -7.98
CA GLY A 15 5.78 -3.63 -7.70
C GLY A 15 4.65 -4.32 -6.94
N ILE A 16 4.81 -5.57 -6.56
CA ILE A 16 3.89 -6.27 -5.66
C ILE A 16 4.38 -6.09 -4.23
N VAL A 17 3.48 -5.74 -3.31
CA VAL A 17 3.70 -5.85 -1.87
C VAL A 17 2.91 -7.05 -1.37
N GLU A 18 3.66 -8.04 -0.91
CA GLU A 18 3.14 -9.17 -0.17
C GLU A 18 3.07 -8.81 1.31
N ILE A 19 1.89 -9.00 1.89
CA ILE A 19 1.66 -8.83 3.32
C ILE A 19 1.21 -10.18 3.87
N ASP A 20 1.87 -10.66 4.93
CA ASP A 20 1.68 -12.00 5.49
C ASP A 20 1.86 -13.14 4.46
N GLY A 21 2.76 -12.95 3.49
CA GLY A 21 3.06 -13.92 2.42
C GLY A 21 2.00 -14.00 1.31
N LEU A 22 1.11 -13.01 1.22
CA LEU A 22 0.08 -12.95 0.19
C LEU A 22 0.11 -11.59 -0.52
N PRO A 23 -0.03 -11.54 -1.87
CA PRO A 23 -0.03 -10.29 -2.61
C PRO A 23 -1.28 -9.48 -2.27
N GLN A 24 -1.08 -8.27 -1.74
CA GLN A 24 -2.18 -7.42 -1.26
C GLN A 24 -2.18 -6.01 -1.86
N ILE A 25 -1.02 -5.49 -2.24
CA ILE A 25 -0.90 -4.23 -3.00
C ILE A 25 -0.15 -4.55 -4.29
N GLU A 26 -0.69 -4.12 -5.43
CA GLU A 26 0.00 -4.15 -6.70
C GLU A 26 0.13 -2.73 -7.23
N MET A 27 1.35 -2.35 -7.61
CA MET A 27 1.68 -1.04 -8.14
C MET A 27 2.35 -1.18 -9.49
N GLN A 28 1.91 -0.35 -10.42
CA GLN A 28 2.52 -0.27 -11.74
C GLN A 28 2.70 1.20 -12.13
N LEU A 29 3.94 1.62 -12.34
CA LEU A 29 4.24 2.96 -12.83
C LEU A 29 3.78 3.12 -14.28
N ARG A 30 3.20 4.28 -14.58
CA ARG A 30 2.69 4.63 -15.91
C ARG A 30 3.58 5.70 -16.52
N LYS A 31 4.03 5.46 -17.75
CA LYS A 31 4.88 6.40 -18.48
C LYS A 31 4.13 7.59 -19.07
N THR A 32 2.80 7.49 -19.24
CA THR A 32 2.00 8.51 -19.91
C THR A 32 0.58 8.61 -19.35
N GLY A 33 0.12 9.84 -19.11
CA GLY A 33 -1.28 10.22 -18.87
C GLY A 33 -1.84 9.90 -17.48
N GLY A 34 -2.52 10.88 -16.85
CA GLY A 34 -3.23 10.72 -15.57
C GLY A 34 -2.31 10.48 -14.36
N THR A 35 -2.85 9.85 -13.31
CA THR A 35 -2.07 9.47 -12.11
C THR A 35 -0.90 8.54 -12.49
N PRO A 36 0.33 8.83 -12.03
CA PRO A 36 1.56 8.17 -12.50
C PRO A 36 1.76 6.75 -11.98
N VAL A 37 0.93 6.30 -11.04
CA VAL A 37 0.92 4.93 -10.54
C VAL A 37 -0.48 4.35 -10.70
N ARG A 38 -0.58 3.13 -11.22
CA ARG A 38 -1.77 2.29 -11.17
C ARG A 38 -1.67 1.40 -9.93
N VAL A 39 -2.72 1.39 -9.12
CA VAL A 39 -2.78 0.62 -7.88
C VAL A 39 -3.97 -0.33 -7.92
N ASN A 40 -3.72 -1.58 -7.53
CA ASN A 40 -4.74 -2.52 -7.06
C ASN A 40 -4.52 -2.78 -5.57
N PHE A 41 -5.60 -2.72 -4.79
CA PHE A 41 -5.53 -2.88 -3.34
C PHE A 41 -6.89 -3.31 -2.79
N ALA A 42 -6.91 -4.09 -1.73
CA ALA A 42 -8.12 -4.51 -1.03
C ALA A 42 -8.03 -4.17 0.46
N ILE A 43 -9.15 -3.66 1.01
CA ILE A 43 -9.29 -3.36 2.43
C ILE A 43 -10.10 -4.47 3.07
N PHE A 44 -9.54 -5.06 4.12
CA PHE A 44 -10.22 -6.07 4.93
C PHE A 44 -10.58 -5.52 6.31
N ASP A 45 -11.34 -6.28 7.08
CA ASP A 45 -11.47 -6.08 8.52
C ASP A 45 -10.67 -7.13 9.31
N LYS A 46 -10.75 -7.04 10.63
CA LYS A 46 -10.08 -7.95 11.58
C LYS A 46 -10.44 -9.43 11.43
N VAL A 47 -11.51 -9.78 10.71
CA VAL A 47 -11.90 -11.18 10.45
C VAL A 47 -11.62 -11.59 8.99
N GLY A 48 -10.94 -10.74 8.21
CA GLY A 48 -10.59 -11.01 6.81
C GLY A 48 -11.74 -10.79 5.82
N LYS A 49 -12.86 -10.14 6.23
CA LYS A 49 -13.93 -9.78 5.31
C LYS A 49 -13.50 -8.60 4.44
N LEU A 50 -13.77 -8.65 3.14
CA LEU A 50 -13.53 -7.55 2.20
C LEU A 50 -14.54 -6.41 2.39
N HIS A 51 -14.05 -5.18 2.60
CA HIS A 51 -14.88 -3.96 2.75
C HIS A 51 -14.76 -3.01 1.56
N ALA A 52 -13.58 -2.94 0.95
CA ALA A 52 -13.38 -2.13 -0.24
C ALA A 52 -12.28 -2.68 -1.13
N LYS A 53 -12.32 -2.32 -2.41
CA LYS A 53 -11.34 -2.74 -3.40
C LYS A 53 -11.09 -1.63 -4.40
N ILE A 54 -9.81 -1.35 -4.61
CA ILE A 54 -9.29 -0.51 -5.69
C ILE A 54 -8.81 -1.44 -6.81
N GLU A 55 -9.31 -1.21 -8.02
CA GLU A 55 -8.79 -1.80 -9.24
C GLU A 55 -8.47 -0.68 -10.22
N ALA A 56 -7.24 -0.65 -10.72
CA ALA A 56 -6.74 0.35 -11.65
C ALA A 56 -7.09 1.80 -11.25
N ASN A 57 -6.83 2.16 -9.99
CA ASN A 57 -7.17 3.47 -9.39
C ASN A 57 -8.68 3.81 -9.39
N SER A 58 -9.54 2.80 -9.45
CA SER A 58 -10.99 2.94 -9.32
C SER A 58 -11.48 2.14 -8.14
N LEU A 59 -12.33 2.74 -7.31
CA LEU A 59 -12.92 2.07 -6.16
C LEU A 59 -14.11 1.22 -6.62
N VAL A 60 -13.86 -0.06 -6.92
CA VAL A 60 -14.84 -0.99 -7.51
C VAL A 60 -15.71 -1.67 -6.46
N ILE A 61 -15.23 -1.77 -5.22
CA ILE A 61 -16.01 -2.18 -4.06
C ILE A 61 -15.83 -1.10 -3.00
N ASN A 62 -16.94 -0.65 -2.41
CA ASN A 62 -16.96 0.35 -1.34
C ASN A 62 -18.19 0.11 -0.45
N GLU A 63 -18.06 -0.80 0.52
CA GLU A 63 -19.16 -1.14 1.42
C GLU A 63 -19.65 0.13 2.14
N GLN A 64 -20.97 0.39 2.05
CA GLN A 64 -21.64 1.56 2.62
C GLN A 64 -21.09 2.92 2.14
N GLY A 65 -20.31 2.95 1.06
CA GLY A 65 -19.64 4.17 0.62
C GLY A 65 -18.59 4.67 1.61
N ALA A 66 -18.10 3.83 2.53
CA ALA A 66 -17.28 4.22 3.68
C ALA A 66 -15.92 4.84 3.29
N TYR A 67 -15.44 4.59 2.08
CA TYR A 67 -14.12 5.05 1.64
C TYR A 67 -14.18 6.09 0.53
N GLN A 68 -13.12 6.90 0.48
CA GLN A 68 -12.89 7.90 -0.55
C GLN A 68 -11.50 7.69 -1.14
N LEU A 69 -11.44 7.56 -2.46
CA LEU A 69 -10.20 7.48 -3.23
C LEU A 69 -9.94 8.82 -3.92
N GLU A 70 -8.85 9.45 -3.53
CA GLU A 70 -8.34 10.67 -4.13
C GLU A 70 -7.16 10.33 -5.05
N ARG A 71 -7.19 10.90 -6.26
CA ARG A 71 -6.13 10.76 -7.26
C ARG A 71 -5.39 12.07 -7.32
N LEU A 72 -4.11 12.03 -6.98
CA LEU A 72 -3.21 13.16 -6.97
C LEU A 72 -2.37 13.17 -8.24
N GLU A 73 -1.72 14.30 -8.50
CA GLU A 73 -0.77 14.44 -9.62
C GLU A 73 0.39 13.45 -9.52
N ASN A 74 0.81 13.13 -8.29
CA ASN A 74 1.92 12.23 -8.02
C ASN A 74 1.51 10.90 -7.38
N GLY A 75 0.22 10.57 -7.24
CA GLY A 75 -0.14 9.41 -6.43
C GLY A 75 -1.62 9.21 -6.15
N ILE A 76 -1.91 8.43 -5.12
CA ILE A 76 -3.27 8.22 -4.61
C ILE A 76 -3.31 8.31 -3.08
N ILE A 77 -4.47 8.72 -2.56
CA ILE A 77 -4.81 8.63 -1.14
C ILE A 77 -6.16 7.95 -1.00
N LEU A 78 -6.21 6.92 -0.17
CA LEU A 78 -7.43 6.26 0.26
C LEU A 78 -7.70 6.63 1.72
N SER A 79 -8.87 7.18 2.00
CA SER A 79 -9.29 7.58 3.35
C SER A 79 -10.65 7.02 3.71
N ASN A 80 -10.88 6.83 5.01
CA ASN A 80 -12.21 6.56 5.54
C ASN A 80 -12.99 7.88 5.59
N ARG A 81 -14.23 7.90 5.08
CA ARG A 81 -15.04 9.12 5.01
C ARG A 81 -15.50 9.62 6.36
N GLY A 82 -15.75 8.71 7.31
CA GLY A 82 -16.32 9.00 8.62
C GLY A 82 -15.34 9.71 9.54
N ASP A 83 -14.12 9.18 9.67
CA ASP A 83 -13.09 9.73 10.58
C ASP A 83 -11.93 10.43 9.86
N LYS A 84 -11.94 10.44 8.52
CA LYS A 84 -10.88 11.02 7.67
C LYS A 84 -9.51 10.39 7.85
N LYS A 85 -9.40 9.24 8.52
CA LYS A 85 -8.13 8.54 8.66
C LYS A 85 -7.64 8.04 7.31
N ARG A 86 -6.34 8.19 7.07
CA ARG A 86 -5.66 7.67 5.89
C ARG A 86 -5.51 6.17 6.04
N VAL A 87 -6.12 5.43 5.13
CA VAL A 87 -6.01 3.98 5.05
C VAL A 87 -4.75 3.61 4.30
N LEU A 88 -4.50 4.26 3.16
CA LEU A 88 -3.32 4.02 2.32
C LEU A 88 -2.95 5.30 1.57
N ALA A 89 -1.69 5.70 1.62
CA ALA A 89 -1.13 6.75 0.77
C ALA A 89 -0.01 6.17 -0.10
N ILE A 90 -0.01 6.47 -1.39
CA ILE A 90 1.03 6.06 -2.33
C ILE A 90 1.44 7.27 -3.15
N ASN A 91 2.73 7.59 -3.14
CA ASN A 91 3.32 8.70 -3.88
C ASN A 91 4.42 8.21 -4.82
N VAL A 92 4.48 8.74 -6.03
CA VAL A 92 5.59 8.60 -6.96
C VAL A 92 6.54 9.77 -6.72
N THR A 93 7.77 9.48 -6.32
CA THR A 93 8.77 10.49 -5.92
C THR A 93 9.94 10.60 -6.90
N GLY A 94 10.03 9.68 -7.86
CA GLY A 94 11.04 9.68 -8.91
C GLY A 94 10.65 8.79 -10.08
N THR A 95 11.57 8.59 -11.03
CA THR A 95 11.30 7.86 -12.29
C THR A 95 10.86 6.41 -12.08
N ASP A 96 11.42 5.73 -11.07
CA ASP A 96 11.08 4.34 -10.73
C ASP A 96 10.94 4.15 -9.21
N GLN A 97 10.54 5.22 -8.51
CA GLN A 97 10.47 5.28 -7.04
C GLN A 97 9.07 5.59 -6.56
N VAL A 98 8.56 4.74 -5.67
CA VAL A 98 7.26 4.88 -5.03
C VAL A 98 7.42 4.82 -3.52
N GLU A 99 6.70 5.68 -2.80
CA GLU A 99 6.65 5.70 -1.35
C GLU A 99 5.23 5.41 -0.85
N ILE A 100 5.16 4.59 0.19
CA ILE A 100 3.98 4.34 1.03
C ILE A 100 4.32 4.94 2.41
N PRO A 101 4.13 6.26 2.59
CA PRO A 101 4.60 6.94 3.81
C PRO A 101 3.73 6.63 5.03
N GLU A 102 2.44 6.39 4.80
CA GLU A 102 1.42 6.24 5.84
C GLU A 102 0.32 5.27 5.39
N GLY A 103 -0.21 4.52 6.35
CA GLY A 103 -1.36 3.66 6.17
C GLY A 103 -1.70 2.87 7.43
N GLU A 104 -2.98 2.63 7.65
CA GLU A 104 -3.46 1.77 8.75
C GLU A 104 -4.65 0.96 8.22
N PHE A 105 -4.47 -0.35 8.06
CA PHE A 105 -5.50 -1.25 7.52
C PHE A 105 -5.30 -2.68 7.97
N TYR A 106 -6.40 -3.45 7.97
CA TYR A 106 -6.31 -4.89 8.21
C TYR A 106 -5.89 -5.63 6.94
N THR A 107 -4.97 -6.57 7.10
CA THR A 107 -4.52 -7.49 6.06
C THR A 107 -5.60 -8.51 5.74
N LEU A 108 -5.42 -9.26 4.65
CA LEU A 108 -6.29 -10.40 4.32
C LEU A 108 -6.40 -11.43 5.46
N LYS A 109 -5.39 -11.58 6.32
CA LYS A 109 -5.43 -12.46 7.50
C LYS A 109 -6.05 -11.82 8.74
N GLY A 110 -6.53 -10.58 8.64
CA GLY A 110 -7.12 -9.83 9.76
C GLY A 110 -6.10 -9.19 10.71
N HIS A 111 -4.81 -9.21 10.37
CA HIS A 111 -3.78 -8.54 11.16
C HIS A 111 -3.79 -7.04 10.86
N LEU A 112 -3.51 -6.20 11.86
CA LEU A 112 -3.43 -4.75 11.62
C LEU A 112 -2.03 -4.38 11.14
N LEU A 113 -1.92 -3.91 9.89
CA LEU A 113 -0.70 -3.28 9.39
C LEU A 113 -0.76 -1.78 9.68
N LYS A 114 0.30 -1.26 10.29
CA LYS A 114 0.52 0.17 10.50
C LYS A 114 1.78 0.61 9.80
N ILE A 115 1.69 1.67 9.02
CA ILE A 115 2.80 2.31 8.32
C ILE A 115 2.84 3.76 8.77
N THR A 116 4.00 4.19 9.23
CA THR A 116 4.29 5.56 9.65
C THR A 116 5.61 6.02 9.04
N PRO A 117 5.92 7.33 9.11
CA PRO A 117 7.22 7.83 8.65
C PRO A 117 8.43 7.24 9.38
N HIS A 118 8.24 6.64 10.56
CA HIS A 118 9.31 6.16 11.43
C HIS A 118 9.47 4.64 11.44
N GLU A 119 8.40 3.91 11.12
CA GLU A 119 8.38 2.45 11.06
C GLU A 119 7.11 1.94 10.37
N TRP A 120 7.15 0.68 9.97
CA TRP A 120 5.95 -0.12 9.76
C TRP A 120 5.93 -1.32 10.71
N SER A 121 4.74 -1.75 11.11
CA SER A 121 4.54 -2.93 11.95
C SER A 121 3.30 -3.74 11.56
N VAL A 122 3.42 -5.06 11.64
CA VAL A 122 2.31 -6.03 11.52
C VAL A 122 2.64 -7.24 12.38
N GLU A 123 1.67 -7.68 13.18
CA GLU A 123 1.86 -8.73 14.18
C GLU A 123 3.08 -8.48 15.10
N LYS A 124 4.08 -9.36 15.06
CA LYS A 124 5.31 -9.29 15.84
C LYS A 124 6.48 -8.68 15.06
N THR A 125 6.24 -8.27 13.81
CA THR A 125 7.27 -7.74 12.93
C THR A 125 7.17 -6.23 12.89
N THR A 126 8.26 -5.57 13.26
CA THR A 126 8.43 -4.13 13.09
C THR A 126 9.70 -3.88 12.29
N LYS A 127 9.62 -2.94 11.34
CA LYS A 127 10.78 -2.47 10.60
C LYS A 127 10.85 -0.95 10.60
N GLN A 128 12.06 -0.49 10.88
CA GLN A 128 12.46 0.90 10.83
C GLN A 128 13.26 1.15 9.55
N SER A 129 14.01 2.25 9.51
CA SER A 129 14.85 2.61 8.37
C SER A 129 15.83 1.49 7.98
N GLY A 130 16.16 1.46 6.70
CA GLY A 130 17.05 0.46 6.13
C GLY A 130 16.74 0.26 4.65
N GLU A 131 17.45 -0.69 4.06
CA GLU A 131 17.30 -1.02 2.65
C GLU A 131 17.43 -2.53 2.43
N THR A 132 16.58 -3.07 1.57
CA THR A 132 16.58 -4.48 1.15
C THR A 132 16.53 -4.55 -0.38
N ASP A 133 17.43 -5.30 -1.00
CA ASP A 133 17.36 -5.59 -2.44
C ASP A 133 16.43 -6.79 -2.68
N MET A 134 15.36 -6.55 -3.44
CA MET A 134 14.35 -7.57 -3.75
C MET A 134 14.71 -8.44 -4.95
N LYS A 135 15.73 -8.09 -5.75
CA LYS A 135 16.17 -8.91 -6.90
C LYS A 135 15.03 -9.30 -7.86
N GLY A 136 14.11 -8.38 -8.10
CA GLY A 136 12.92 -8.59 -8.94
C GLY A 136 11.75 -9.30 -8.25
N GLN A 137 11.84 -9.60 -6.95
CA GLN A 137 10.77 -10.23 -6.17
C GLN A 137 9.80 -9.20 -5.57
N PRO A 138 8.63 -9.65 -5.08
CA PRO A 138 7.71 -8.81 -4.32
C PRO A 138 8.35 -8.25 -3.05
N VAL A 139 7.91 -7.07 -2.64
CA VAL A 139 8.21 -6.49 -1.32
C VAL A 139 7.53 -7.34 -0.25
N ALA A 140 8.30 -7.87 0.70
CA ALA A 140 7.78 -8.72 1.76
C ALA A 140 7.59 -7.93 3.06
N VAL A 141 6.34 -7.82 3.51
CA VAL A 141 5.92 -7.16 4.75
C VAL A 141 5.24 -8.19 5.64
N GLY A 142 5.66 -8.32 6.89
CA GLY A 142 5.06 -9.29 7.82
C GLY A 142 5.24 -10.78 7.46
N SER A 143 6.08 -11.11 6.49
CA SER A 143 6.46 -12.50 6.20
C SER A 143 7.43 -12.99 7.29
N GLN A 144 6.95 -13.85 8.20
CA GLN A 144 7.79 -14.78 8.94
C GLN A 144 7.71 -16.16 8.29
#